data_AF-A0A9P7DPY3-F1
#
_entry.id   AF-A0A9P7DPY3-F1
#
_cell.length_a   1.000
_cell.length_b   1.000
_cell.length_c   1.000
_cell.angle_alpha   90.00
_cell.angle_beta   90.00
_cell.angle_gamma   90.00
#
_symmetry.space_group_name_H-M   'P 1'
#
loop_
_entity.id
_entity.type
_entity.pdbx_description
1 polymer ?
#
loop_
_entity_poly.entity_id
_entity_poly.type
_entity_poly.pdbx_seq_one_letter_code
_entity_poly.pdbx_strand_id
1 'polypeptide(L)'
;MHQLQADPNLEQCPDFTSVDFQASWAPLLGPVTNDAQVAAMLHTIWTATNNTLKAQWQQQVDAAALQAKEQGRLLTEEEELQLAM
;
A
#
# COMPACT_ATOMS: atom_id res chain seq x y z
N MET A 1 -8.57 7.97 -9.09
CA MET A 1 -7.97 7.19 -7.99
C MET A 1 -6.82 7.98 -7.41
N HIS A 2 -6.61 7.95 -6.10
CA HIS A 2 -5.42 8.56 -5.48
C HIS A 2 -4.20 7.69 -5.82
N GLN A 3 -3.07 8.27 -6.22
CA GLN A 3 -1.83 7.50 -6.40
C GLN A 3 -1.12 7.33 -5.06
N LEU A 4 -0.50 6.17 -4.89
CA LEU A 4 0.30 5.89 -3.71
C LEU A 4 1.73 6.35 -4.01
N GLN A 5 2.33 7.09 -3.08
CA GLN A 5 3.70 7.60 -3.25
C GLN A 5 4.76 6.67 -2.63
N ALA A 6 4.34 5.72 -1.81
CA ALA A 6 5.21 4.77 -1.12
C ALA A 6 4.66 3.35 -1.26
N ASP A 7 5.58 2.38 -1.34
CA ASP A 7 5.23 0.96 -1.47
C ASP A 7 4.78 0.39 -0.11
N PRO A 8 3.48 0.02 0.04
CA PRO A 8 2.95 -0.54 1.28
C PRO A 8 3.50 -1.93 1.61
N ASN A 9 4.24 -2.58 0.70
CA ASN A 9 4.97 -3.82 0.99
C ASN A 9 6.20 -3.60 1.88
N LEU A 10 6.71 -2.37 1.97
CA LEU A 10 7.85 -2.02 2.83
C LEU A 10 7.44 -1.68 4.27
N GLU A 11 6.14 -1.44 4.48
CA GLU A 11 5.59 -1.10 5.78
C GLU A 11 5.56 -2.33 6.70
N GLN A 12 6.03 -2.14 7.93
CA GLN A 12 5.95 -3.13 9.00
C GLN A 12 4.80 -2.79 9.94
N CYS A 13 4.06 -3.81 10.39
CA CYS A 13 3.01 -3.62 11.38
C CYS A 13 3.63 -3.09 12.67
N PRO A 14 3.16 -1.95 13.22
CA PRO A 14 3.67 -1.44 14.48
C PRO A 14 3.43 -2.44 15.61
N ASP A 15 4.34 -2.47 16.57
CA ASP A 15 4.09 -3.16 17.83
C ASP A 15 3.10 -2.34 18.68
N PHE A 16 1.81 -2.62 18.49
CA PHE A 16 0.73 -1.97 19.25
C PHE A 16 0.72 -2.35 20.73
N THR A 17 1.54 -3.32 21.16
CA THR A 17 1.75 -3.61 22.58
C THR A 17 2.83 -2.75 23.22
N SER A 18 3.60 -1.99 22.42
CA SER A 18 4.59 -1.05 22.93
C SER A 18 3.94 0.04 23.77
N VAL A 19 4.66 0.45 24.82
CA VAL A 19 4.29 1.57 25.68
C VAL A 19 4.13 2.88 24.92
N ASP A 20 4.81 3.03 23.77
CA ASP A 20 4.71 4.22 22.91
C ASP A 20 3.28 4.46 22.43
N PHE A 21 2.50 3.40 22.26
CA PHE A 21 1.13 3.49 21.82
C PHE A 21 0.15 3.71 22.98
N GLN A 22 0.46 3.34 24.22
CA GLN A 22 -0.49 3.31 25.37
C GLN A 22 -1.40 4.54 25.46
N ALA A 23 -0.85 5.74 25.29
CA ALA A 23 -1.64 6.97 25.34
C ALA A 23 -2.71 7.06 24.24
N SER A 24 -2.41 6.56 23.04
CA SER A 24 -3.26 6.63 21.85
C SER A 24 -4.47 5.69 21.91
N TRP A 25 -4.36 4.57 22.63
CA TRP A 25 -5.44 3.58 22.76
C TRP A 25 -6.02 3.46 24.16
N ALA A 26 -5.53 4.23 25.14
CA ALA A 26 -6.18 4.37 26.44
C ALA A 26 -7.70 4.65 26.37
N PRO A 27 -8.22 5.45 25.41
CA PRO A 27 -9.67 5.64 25.27
C PRO A 27 -10.45 4.39 24.81
N LEU A 28 -9.76 3.39 24.26
CA LEU A 28 -10.33 2.14 23.79
C LEU A 28 -10.38 1.07 24.89
N LEU A 29 -9.69 1.30 26.01
CA LEU A 29 -9.76 0.45 27.19
C LEU A 29 -11.10 0.65 27.90
N GLY A 30 -11.68 -0.46 28.35
CA GLY A 30 -12.96 -0.46 29.04
C GLY A 30 -13.07 -1.63 30.00
N PRO A 31 -14.16 -1.72 30.78
CA PRO A 31 -14.32 -2.77 31.80
C PRO A 31 -14.26 -4.21 31.25
N VAL A 32 -14.42 -4.40 29.94
CA VAL A 32 -14.34 -5.69 29.24
C VAL A 32 -13.19 -5.77 28.23
N THR A 33 -12.57 -4.65 27.87
CA THR A 33 -11.54 -4.58 26.83
C THR A 33 -10.20 -4.30 27.48
N ASN A 34 -9.30 -5.27 27.40
CA ASN A 34 -7.95 -5.17 27.97
C ASN A 34 -6.91 -4.84 26.90
N ASP A 35 -5.66 -4.70 27.37
CA ASP A 35 -4.53 -4.31 26.54
C ASP A 35 -4.35 -5.23 25.31
N ALA A 36 -4.39 -6.55 25.54
CA ALA A 36 -4.21 -7.52 24.47
C ALA A 36 -5.34 -7.45 23.41
N GLN A 37 -6.58 -7.19 23.83
CA GLN A 37 -7.72 -7.11 22.92
C GLN A 37 -7.64 -5.89 22.01
N VAL A 38 -7.30 -4.72 22.54
CA VAL A 38 -7.19 -3.53 21.68
C VAL A 38 -5.98 -3.62 20.76
N ALA A 39 -4.83 -4.15 21.23
CA ALA A 39 -3.68 -4.39 20.35
C ALA A 39 -4.05 -5.33 19.19
N ALA A 40 -4.82 -6.39 19.45
CA ALA A 40 -5.34 -7.29 18.41
C ALA A 40 -6.30 -6.59 17.44
N MET A 41 -7.17 -5.70 17.94
CA MET A 41 -8.05 -4.89 17.09
C MET A 41 -7.23 -3.96 16.18
N LEU A 42 -6.24 -3.25 16.72
CA LEU A 42 -5.37 -2.35 15.96
C LEU A 42 -4.57 -3.11 14.90
N HIS A 43 -4.02 -4.27 15.24
CA HIS A 43 -3.33 -5.15 14.30
C HIS A 43 -4.26 -5.59 13.15
N THR A 44 -5.50 -5.94 13.47
CA THR A 44 -6.50 -6.35 12.47
C THR A 44 -6.84 -5.20 11.52
N ILE A 45 -7.09 -4.01 12.06
CA ILE A 45 -7.37 -2.80 11.27
C ILE A 45 -6.18 -2.47 10.36
N TRP A 46 -4.96 -2.44 10.92
CA TRP A 46 -3.75 -2.16 10.16
C TRP A 46 -3.56 -3.16 9.01
N THR A 47 -3.74 -4.46 9.28
CA THR A 47 -3.61 -5.51 8.27
C THR A 47 -4.60 -5.33 7.14
N ALA A 48 -5.87 -5.07 7.46
CA ALA A 48 -6.91 -4.84 6.45
C ALA A 48 -6.58 -3.63 5.58
N THR A 49 -6.20 -2.50 6.19
CA THR A 49 -5.82 -1.29 5.47
C THR A 49 -4.57 -1.51 4.60
N ASN A 50 -3.52 -2.12 5.13
CA ASN A 50 -2.28 -2.38 4.39
C ASN A 50 -2.52 -3.32 3.20
N ASN A 51 -3.39 -4.32 3.34
CA ASN A 51 -3.78 -5.19 2.22
C ASN A 51 -4.51 -4.44 1.11
N THR A 52 -5.43 -3.54 1.45
CA THR A 52 -6.09 -2.67 0.46
C THR A 52 -5.08 -1.78 -0.27
N LEU A 53 -4.14 -1.19 0.47
CA LEU A 53 -3.07 -0.37 -0.12
C LEU A 53 -2.17 -1.19 -1.05
N LYS A 54 -1.80 -2.42 -0.66
CA LYS A 54 -1.02 -3.35 -1.51
C LYS A 54 -1.73 -3.68 -2.81
N ALA A 55 -3.03 -3.95 -2.76
CA ALA A 55 -3.82 -4.19 -3.98
C ALA A 55 -3.83 -2.95 -4.90
N GLN A 56 -4.02 -1.77 -4.33
CA GLN A 56 -3.98 -0.51 -5.08
C GLN A 56 -2.58 -0.20 -5.65
N TRP A 57 -1.53 -0.53 -4.91
CA TRP A 57 -0.14 -0.39 -5.36
C TRP A 57 0.12 -1.32 -6.56
N GLN A 58 -0.28 -2.58 -6.46
CA GLN A 58 -0.13 -3.53 -7.56
C GLN A 58 -0.83 -3.05 -8.84
N GLN A 59 -2.04 -2.50 -8.71
CA GLN A 59 -2.74 -1.91 -9.86
C GLN A 59 -1.98 -0.74 -10.50
N GLN A 60 -1.29 0.08 -9.70
CA GLN A 60 -0.46 1.18 -10.23
C GLN A 60 0.78 0.66 -10.94
N VAL A 61 1.45 -0.34 -10.37
CA VAL A 61 2.62 -0.99 -10.98
C VAL A 61 2.22 -1.65 -12.31
N ASP A 62 1.11 -2.39 -12.35
CA ASP A 62 0.61 -3.05 -13.56
C ASP A 62 0.24 -2.03 -14.64
N ALA A 63 -0.43 -0.94 -14.27
CA ALA A 63 -0.78 0.13 -15.20
C ALA A 63 0.47 0.84 -15.76
N ALA A 64 1.47 1.12 -14.92
CA ALA A 64 2.72 1.72 -15.35
C ALA A 64 3.51 0.78 -16.29
N ALA A 65 3.54 -0.51 -16.00
CA ALA A 65 4.18 -1.51 -16.86
C ALA A 65 3.50 -1.62 -18.23
N LEU A 66 2.16 -1.57 -18.26
CA LEU A 66 1.40 -1.55 -19.51
C LEU A 66 1.70 -0.29 -20.33
N GLN A 67 1.67 0.89 -19.70
CA GLN A 67 1.97 2.15 -20.36
C GLN A 67 3.39 2.19 -20.93
N ALA A 68 4.39 1.73 -20.16
CA ALA A 68 5.77 1.67 -20.62
C ALA A 68 5.92 0.74 -21.85
N LYS A 69 5.21 -0.39 -21.85
CA LYS A 69 5.19 -1.32 -23.00
C LYS A 69 4.56 -0.69 -24.24
N GLU A 70 3.43 0.00 -24.09
CA GLU A 70 2.76 0.69 -25.19
C GLU A 70 3.62 1.81 -25.77
N GLN A 71 4.23 2.63 -24.92
CA GLN A 71 5.16 3.69 -25.34
C GLN A 71 6.37 3.12 -26.08
N GLY A 72 6.97 2.03 -25.57
CA GLY A 72 8.07 1.36 -26.25
C GLY A 72 7.68 0.82 -27.63
N ARG A 73 6.44 0.33 -27.79
CA ARG A 73 5.93 -0.12 -29.09
C ARG A 73 5.80 1.04 -30.07
N LEU A 74 5.19 2.14 -29.64
CA LEU A 74 5.01 3.33 -30.48
C LEU A 74 6.34 3.91 -30.95
N LEU A 75 7.34 4.02 -30.05
CA LEU A 75 8.67 4.50 -30.41
C LEU A 75 9.34 3.61 -31.47
N THR A 76 9.25 2.29 -31.31
CA THR A 76 9.77 1.34 -32.30
C THR A 76 9.08 1.52 -33.65
N GLU A 77 7.73 1.62 -33.65
CA GLU A 77 6.94 1.82 -34.88
C GLU A 77 7.31 3.14 -35.58
N GLU A 78 7.55 4.22 -34.83
CA GLU A 78 7.98 5.52 -35.36
C GLU A 78 9.42 5.46 -35.94
N GLU A 79 10.34 4.80 -35.26
CA GLU A 79 11.72 4.60 -35.73
C GLU A 79 11.76 3.77 -37.03
N GLU A 80 10.96 2.71 -37.13
CA GLU A 80 10.85 1.89 -38.34
C GLU A 80 10.28 2.68 -39.53
N LEU A 81 9.28 3.53 -39.30
CA LEU A 81 8.71 4.39 -40.34
C LEU A 81 9.71 5.46 -40.81
N GLN A 82 10.53 6.01 -39.91
CA GLN A 82 11.55 6.99 -40.27
C GLN A 82 12.71 6.40 -41.08
N LEU A 83 13.09 5.14 -40.84
CA LEU A 83 14.13 4.45 -41.60
C LEU A 83 13.66 3.95 -42.98
N ALA A 84 12.34 3.85 -43.20
CA ALA A 84 11.74 3.40 -44.45
C ALA A 84 11.45 4.54 -45.47
N MET A 85 11.73 5.80 -45.09
CA MET A 85 11.59 7.00 -45.93
C MET A 85 12.93 7.44 -46.53
#